data_AF-A0AAJ1JJM1-F1
#
_entry.id   AF-A0AAJ1JJM1-F1
#
_cell.length_a   1.000
_cell.length_b   1.000
_cell.length_c   1.000
_cell.angle_alpha   90.00
_cell.angle_beta   90.00
_cell.angle_gamma   90.00
#
_symmetry.space_group_name_H-M   'P 1'
#
loop_
_entity.id
_entity.type
_entity.pdbx_description
1 polymer ?
#
loop_
_entity_poly.entity_id
_entity_poly.type
_entity_poly.pdbx_seq_one_letter_code
_entity_poly.pdbx_strand_id
1 'polypeptide(L)'
;MAIKKRDDVYALLGHHLRQARMKRGLSGHELANIINLSQQQISRYERGVNKLSLDKLIEIIVFLDIDVKDIVRIITTEVEHEKRTFYTSIE
;
A
#
# COMPACT_ATOMS: atom_id res chain seq x y z
N MET A 1 -20.99 12.93 15.43
CA MET A 1 -20.90 11.82 14.45
C MET A 1 -19.42 11.67 14.12
N ALA A 2 -18.77 10.59 14.58
CA ALA A 2 -17.32 10.45 14.44
C ALA A 2 -16.97 10.31 12.94
N ILE A 3 -16.20 11.25 12.41
CA ILE A 3 -15.60 11.12 11.08
C ILE A 3 -14.70 9.88 11.16
N LYS A 4 -15.10 8.80 10.49
CA LYS A 4 -14.26 7.61 10.34
C LYS A 4 -12.98 8.06 9.66
N LYS A 5 -11.86 8.06 10.39
CA LYS A 5 -10.54 8.38 9.85
C LYS A 5 -10.31 7.44 8.67
N ARG A 6 -10.29 7.97 7.44
CA ARG A 6 -10.11 7.17 6.23
C ARG A 6 -8.69 6.58 6.23
N ASP A 7 -8.57 5.45 5.56
CA ASP A 7 -7.32 4.71 5.46
C ASP A 7 -6.30 5.57 4.69
N ASP A 8 -5.17 5.87 5.34
CA ASP A 8 -4.02 6.54 4.74
C ASP A 8 -3.61 5.80 3.44
N VAL A 9 -3.10 6.50 2.42
CA VAL A 9 -2.66 5.93 1.13
C VAL A 9 -1.75 4.70 1.32
N TYR A 10 -0.95 4.69 2.39
CA TYR A 10 -0.10 3.55 2.75
C TYR A 10 -0.89 2.31 3.19
N ALA A 11 -2.04 2.45 3.84
CA ALA A 11 -2.89 1.34 4.22
C ALA A 11 -3.61 0.73 3.00
N LEU A 12 -4.09 1.56 2.08
CA LEU A 12 -4.66 1.10 0.81
C LEU A 12 -3.62 0.35 -0.03
N LEU A 13 -2.42 0.94 -0.17
CA LEU A 13 -1.30 0.33 -0.87
C LEU A 13 -0.89 -0.99 -0.21
N GLY A 14 -0.67 -0.97 1.11
CA GLY A 14 -0.30 -2.15 1.89
C GLY A 14 -1.30 -3.30 1.74
N HIS A 15 -2.60 -2.99 1.76
CA HIS A 15 -3.63 -3.98 1.52
C HIS A 15 -3.51 -4.59 0.12
N HIS A 16 -3.27 -3.79 -0.92
CA HIS A 16 -3.10 -4.30 -2.28
C HIS A 16 -1.87 -5.23 -2.39
N LEU A 17 -0.73 -4.83 -1.81
CA LEU A 17 0.48 -5.65 -1.77
C LEU A 17 0.24 -6.99 -1.06
N ARG A 18 -0.50 -6.97 0.05
CA ARG A 18 -0.90 -8.18 0.78
C ARG A 18 -1.73 -9.13 -0.08
N GLN A 19 -2.72 -8.60 -0.79
CA GLN A 19 -3.57 -9.41 -1.67
C GLN A 19 -2.75 -10.03 -2.81
N ALA A 20 -1.85 -9.26 -3.44
CA ALA A 20 -0.97 -9.78 -4.48
C ALA A 20 -0.03 -10.88 -3.96
N ARG A 21 0.55 -10.69 -2.76
CA ARG A 21 1.35 -11.75 -2.11
C ARG A 21 0.53 -13.01 -1.88
N MET A 22 -0.67 -12.88 -1.32
CA MET A 22 -1.54 -14.02 -1.00
C MET A 22 -1.99 -14.77 -2.26
N LYS A 23 -2.28 -14.07 -3.37
CA LYS A 23 -2.61 -14.68 -4.67
C LYS A 23 -1.49 -15.58 -5.21
N ARG A 24 -0.25 -15.31 -4.83
CA ARG A 24 0.93 -16.11 -5.17
C ARG A 24 1.21 -17.24 -4.18
N GLY A 25 0.37 -17.43 -3.16
CA GLY A 25 0.53 -18.47 -2.15
C GLY A 25 1.67 -18.21 -1.16
N LEU A 26 2.26 -17.02 -1.15
CA LEU A 26 3.40 -16.69 -0.30
C LEU A 26 2.92 -16.26 1.09
N SER A 27 3.57 -16.75 2.14
CA SER A 27 3.49 -16.19 3.48
C SER A 27 4.26 -14.87 3.57
N GLY A 28 3.96 -14.07 4.60
CA GLY A 28 4.68 -12.82 4.83
C GLY A 28 6.17 -13.04 5.15
N HIS A 29 6.53 -14.20 5.71
CA HIS A 29 7.92 -14.55 5.99
C HIS A 29 8.67 -14.92 4.71
N GLU A 30 8.05 -15.68 3.80
CA GLU A 30 8.65 -16.02 2.50
C GLU A 30 8.90 -14.77 1.67
N LEU A 31 7.93 -13.86 1.54
CA LEU A 31 8.16 -12.60 0.84
C LEU A 31 9.31 -11.81 1.47
N ALA A 32 9.33 -11.72 2.81
CA ALA A 32 10.37 -10.99 3.53
C ALA A 32 11.77 -11.52 3.20
N ASN A 33 11.94 -12.84 3.21
CA ASN A 33 13.23 -13.48 2.88
C ASN A 33 13.65 -13.19 1.43
N ILE A 34 12.71 -13.19 0.49
CA ILE A 34 13.00 -12.98 -0.93
C ILE A 34 13.46 -11.55 -1.22
N ILE A 35 12.85 -10.55 -0.57
CA ILE A 35 13.19 -9.12 -0.77
C ILE A 35 14.12 -8.56 0.32
N ASN A 36 14.78 -9.46 1.04
CA ASN A 36 15.76 -9.16 2.09
C ASN A 36 15.26 -8.15 3.15
N LEU A 37 14.08 -8.44 3.70
CA LEU A 37 13.46 -7.68 4.79
C LEU A 37 13.09 -8.61 5.95
N SER A 38 12.80 -8.04 7.11
CA SER A 38 12.16 -8.79 8.19
C SER A 38 10.67 -9.02 7.91
N GLN A 39 10.12 -10.13 8.41
CA GLN A 39 8.67 -10.39 8.35
C GLN A 39 7.87 -9.27 9.04
N GLN A 40 8.42 -8.67 10.10
CA GLN A 40 7.81 -7.53 10.77
C GLN A 40 7.71 -6.31 9.85
N GLN A 41 8.74 -6.03 9.03
CA GLN A 41 8.68 -4.96 8.04
C GLN A 41 7.60 -5.21 7.00
N ILE A 42 7.52 -6.42 6.43
CA ILE A 42 6.42 -6.79 5.52
C ILE A 42 5.06 -6.59 6.18
N SER A 43 4.88 -7.08 7.41
CA SER A 43 3.63 -6.90 8.17
C SER A 43 3.29 -5.43 8.41
N ARG A 44 4.28 -4.57 8.67
CA ARG A 44 4.05 -3.13 8.85
C ARG A 44 3.69 -2.44 7.54
N TYR A 45 4.33 -2.82 6.44
CA TYR A 45 4.03 -2.32 5.10
C TYR A 45 2.63 -2.71 4.66
N GLU A 46 2.24 -3.98 4.82
CA GLU A 46 0.92 -4.47 4.44
C GLU A 46 -0.23 -3.85 5.24
N ARG A 47 0.05 -3.40 6.46
CA ARG A 47 -0.91 -2.69 7.31
C ARG A 47 -0.89 -1.17 7.13
N GLY A 48 0.04 -0.65 6.33
CA GLY A 48 0.23 0.79 6.15
C GLY A 48 0.70 1.55 7.39
N VAL A 49 1.17 0.86 8.43
CA VAL A 49 1.62 1.53 9.68
C VAL A 49 3.04 2.09 9.55
N ASN A 50 3.84 1.57 8.61
CA ASN A 50 5.11 2.16 8.22
C ASN A 50 5.02 2.67 6.78
N LYS A 51 5.59 3.87 6.56
CA LYS A 51 5.79 4.40 5.21
C LYS A 51 6.74 3.50 4.44
N LEU A 52 6.38 3.24 3.19
CA LEU A 52 7.18 2.49 2.23
C LEU A 52 7.99 3.48 1.39
N SER A 53 9.29 3.24 1.28
CA SER A 53 10.14 4.02 0.38
C SER A 53 9.90 3.58 -1.07
N LEU A 54 10.16 4.47 -2.03
CA LEU A 54 9.85 4.20 -3.44
C LEU A 54 10.64 3.01 -4.01
N ASP A 55 11.91 2.87 -3.62
CA ASP A 55 12.78 1.74 -3.97
C ASP A 55 12.18 0.40 -3.51
N LYS A 56 11.72 0.32 -2.26
CA LYS A 56 11.10 -0.89 -1.72
C LYS A 56 9.75 -1.18 -2.36
N LEU A 57 9.02 -0.14 -2.75
CA LEU A 57 7.75 -0.30 -3.43
C LEU A 57 7.97 -0.94 -4.80
N ILE A 58 8.92 -0.43 -5.56
CA ILE A 58 9.29 -0.95 -6.88
C ILE A 58 9.76 -2.40 -6.76
N GLU A 59 10.63 -2.71 -5.79
CA GLU A 59 11.11 -4.08 -5.55
C GLU A 59 9.95 -5.07 -5.31
N ILE A 60 8.99 -4.69 -4.45
CA ILE A 60 7.82 -5.53 -4.16
C ILE A 60 6.93 -5.68 -5.39
N ILE A 61 6.64 -4.59 -6.12
CA ILE A 61 5.77 -4.60 -7.30
C ILE A 61 6.36 -5.50 -8.40
N VAL A 62 7.64 -5.34 -8.69
CA VAL A 62 8.36 -6.15 -9.68
C VAL A 62 8.35 -7.60 -9.27
N PHE A 63 8.69 -7.89 -8.00
CA PHE A 63 8.69 -9.25 -7.52
C PHE A 63 7.29 -9.88 -7.63
N LEU A 64 6.25 -9.18 -7.18
CA LEU A 64 4.86 -9.66 -7.16
C LEU A 64 4.15 -9.58 -8.53
N ASP A 65 4.81 -9.13 -9.60
CA ASP A 65 4.25 -8.92 -10.95
C ASP A 65 2.94 -8.12 -10.91
N ILE A 66 3.00 -7.00 -10.20
CA ILE A 66 1.88 -6.05 -10.13
C ILE A 66 2.07 -5.02 -11.25
N ASP A 67 1.02 -4.74 -12.02
CA ASP A 67 1.07 -3.66 -13.01
C ASP A 67 1.22 -2.31 -12.27
N VAL A 68 2.24 -1.53 -12.64
CA VAL A 68 2.47 -0.20 -12.09
C VAL A 68 1.24 0.71 -12.22
N LYS A 69 0.40 0.50 -13.25
CA LYS A 69 -0.86 1.23 -13.43
C LYS A 69 -1.83 1.01 -12.27
N ASP A 70 -1.87 -0.18 -11.69
CA ASP A 70 -2.73 -0.46 -10.54
C ASP A 70 -2.29 0.35 -9.32
N ILE A 71 -0.97 0.47 -9.12
CA ILE A 71 -0.37 1.23 -8.03
C ILE A 71 -0.60 2.73 -8.21
N VAL A 72 -0.35 3.24 -9.42
CA VAL A 72 -0.61 4.65 -9.75
C VAL A 72 -2.08 4.96 -9.53
N ARG A 73 -3.00 4.13 -10.01
CA ARG A 73 -4.45 4.31 -9.81
C ARG A 73 -4.82 4.39 -8.33
N ILE A 74 -4.26 3.52 -7.48
CA ILE A 74 -4.52 3.55 -6.02
C ILE A 74 -4.08 4.88 -5.43
N ILE A 75 -2.85 5.30 -5.71
CA ILE A 75 -2.28 6.53 -5.15
C ILE A 75 -3.05 7.77 -5.65
N THR A 76 -3.30 7.87 -6.95
CA THR A 76 -3.99 9.03 -7.52
C THR A 76 -5.45 9.11 -7.07
N THR A 77 -6.12 7.98 -6.91
CA THR A 77 -7.51 7.97 -6.42
C THR A 77 -7.59 8.55 -5.02
N GLU A 78 -6.69 8.18 -4.11
CA GLU A 78 -6.71 8.71 -2.75
C GLU A 78 -6.39 10.22 -2.71
N VAL A 79 -5.33 10.64 -3.41
CA VAL A 79 -4.91 12.04 -3.45
C VAL A 79 -5.98 12.96 -4.04
N GLU A 80 -6.68 12.53 -5.10
CA GLU A 80 -7.76 13.33 -5.69
C GLU A 80 -9.01 13.38 -4.79
N HIS A 81 -9.25 12.37 -3.95
CA HIS A 81 -10.29 12.43 -2.93
C HIS A 81 -9.93 13.41 -1.82
N GLU A 82 -8.69 13.41 -1.32
CA GLU A 82 -8.22 14.37 -0.32
C GLU A 82 -8.40 15.82 -0.81
N LYS A 83 -8.00 16.10 -2.07
CA LYS A 83 -8.21 17.42 -2.70
C LYS A 83 -9.68 17.79 -2.73
N ARG A 84 -10.55 16.91 -3.22
CA ARG A 84 -12.00 17.18 -3.32
C ARG A 84 -12.61 17.48 -1.95
N THR A 85 -12.29 16.69 -0.93
CA THR A 85 -12.79 16.91 0.43
C THR A 85 -12.30 18.24 0.99
N PHE A 86 -11.05 18.62 0.74
CA PHE A 86 -10.52 19.92 1.14
C PHE A 86 -11.30 21.07 0.48
N TYR A 87 -11.50 21.05 -0.84
CA TYR A 87 -12.22 22.11 -1.55
C TYR A 87 -13.71 22.22 -1.15
N THR A 88 -14.39 21.09 -0.91
CA THR A 88 -15.79 21.12 -0.43
C THR A 88 -15.92 21.57 1.04
N SER A 89 -14.83 21.56 1.82
CA SER A 89 -14.84 21.99 3.23
C SER A 89 -14.59 23.48 3.43
N ILE A 90 -14.23 24.19 2.37
CA ILE A 90 -13.96 25.65 2.38
C ILE A 90 -15.04 26.46 1.65
N GLU A 91 -16.06 25.79 1.10
CA GLU A 91 -17.32 26.37 0.60
C GLU A 91 -18.43 26.27 1.67
#